data_AF-A0A4D4MJR9-F1
#
_entry.id   AF-A0A4D4MJR9-F1
#
_cell.length_a   1.000
_cell.length_b   1.000
_cell.length_c   1.000
_cell.angle_alpha   90.00
_cell.angle_beta   90.00
_cell.angle_gamma   90.00
#
_symmetry.space_group_name_H-M   'P 1'
#
loop_
_entity.id
_entity.type
_entity.pdbx_description
1 polymer ?
#
loop_
_entity_poly.entity_id
_entity_poly.type
_entity_poly.pdbx_seq_one_letter_code
_entity_poly.pdbx_strand_id
1 'polypeptide(L)' 'MRALTEQDIRDSFVNCSKGEAKRLAIPRDLDERPWDDLDFLGWRDPGRPIAAIWSPSARTAWSA' A
#
# COMPACT_ATOMS: atom_id res chain seq x y z
N MET A 1 8.35 8.78 11.25
CA MET A 1 8.36 8.35 9.83
C MET A 1 7.58 9.40 9.05
N ARG A 2 7.90 9.60 7.76
CA ARG A 2 7.11 10.53 6.93
C ARG A 2 5.89 9.81 6.38
N ALA A 3 4.76 10.50 6.30
CA ALA A 3 3.58 10.00 5.60
C ALA A 3 3.92 9.64 4.15
N LEU A 4 3.40 8.50 3.68
CA LEU A 4 3.61 8.04 2.33
C LEU A 4 2.53 8.57 1.40
N THR A 5 2.94 8.87 0.18
CA THR A 5 2.00 9.18 -0.88
C THR A 5 1.46 7.90 -1.51
N GLU A 6 0.32 8.00 -2.20
CA GLU A 6 -0.17 6.88 -3.02
C GLU A 6 0.90 6.40 -4.00
N GLN A 7 1.72 7.30 -4.54
CA GLN A 7 2.77 6.98 -5.51
C GLN A 7 3.85 6.10 -4.87
N ASP A 8 4.29 6.43 -3.65
CA ASP A 8 5.31 5.66 -2.93
C ASP A 8 4.84 4.22 -2.70
N ILE A 9 3.57 4.03 -2.34
CA ILE A 9 2.98 2.70 -2.13
C ILE A 9 2.88 1.95 -3.47
N ARG A 10 2.45 2.59 -4.56
CA ARG A 10 2.36 1.96 -5.90
C ARG A 10 3.72 1.47 -6.38
N ASP A 11 4.78 2.25 -6.18
CA ASP A 11 6.13 1.89 -6.58
C ASP A 11 6.76 0.82 -5.67
N SER A 12 6.20 0.59 -4.49
CA SER A 12 6.61 -0.44 -3.54
C SER A 12 6.05 -1.84 -3.85
N PHE A 13 5.11 -1.98 -4.80
CA PHE A 13 4.54 -3.29 -5.14
C PHE A 13 5.54 -4.17 -5.87
N VAL A 14 6.01 -5.23 -5.20
CA VAL A 14 7.03 -6.13 -5.77
C VAL A 14 6.43 -7.32 -6.52
N ASN A 15 5.17 -7.70 -6.23
CA ASN A 15 4.50 -8.85 -6.86
C ASN A 15 3.47 -8.48 -7.94
N CYS A 16 3.28 -7.19 -8.22
CA CYS A 16 2.33 -6.71 -9.22
C CYS A 16 3.07 -6.01 -10.36
N SER A 17 2.50 -6.09 -11.56
CA SER A 17 2.96 -5.24 -12.66
C SER A 17 2.60 -3.77 -12.41
N LYS A 18 3.32 -2.83 -13.03
CA LYS A 18 3.04 -1.38 -12.90
C LYS A 18 1.59 -1.01 -13.24
N GLY A 19 1.00 -1.69 -14.23
CA GLY A 19 -0.40 -1.48 -14.62
C GLY A 19 -1.40 -1.98 -13.57
N GLU A 20 -1.06 -3.05 -12.87
CA GLU A 20 -1.86 -3.57 -11.76
C GLU A 20 -1.75 -2.70 -10.53
N ALA A 21 -0.53 -2.29 -10.17
CA ALA A 21 -0.28 -1.37 -9.06
C ALA A 21 -1.01 -0.03 -9.26
N LYS A 22 -1.13 0.46 -10.51
CA LYS A 22 -1.90 1.67 -10.87
C LYS A 22 -3.42 1.51 -10.73
N ARG A 23 -3.94 0.28 -10.78
CA ARG A 23 -5.39 0.01 -10.64
C ARG A 23 -5.82 -0.27 -9.21
N LEU A 24 -4.87 -0.52 -8.31
CA LEU A 24 -5.16 -0.69 -6.90
C LEU A 24 -5.82 0.58 -6.34
N ALA A 25 -6.94 0.39 -5.64
CA ALA A 25 -7.58 1.42 -4.85
C ALA A 25 -6.80 1.60 -3.54
N ILE A 26 -5.91 2.57 -3.50
CA ILE A 26 -5.12 2.89 -2.31
C ILE A 26 -5.98 3.77 -1.37
N PRO A 27 -5.89 3.58 -0.04
CA PRO A 27 -6.58 4.46 0.90
C PRO A 27 -6.16 5.91 0.68
N ARG A 28 -7.09 6.86 0.78
CA ARG A 28 -6.79 8.30 0.58
C ARG A 28 -6.39 9.01 1.86
N ASP A 29 -6.59 8.35 3.00
CA ASP A 29 -6.31 8.79 4.36
C ASP A 29 -4.87 8.47 4.80
N LEU A 30 -3.95 8.22 3.86
CA LEU A 30 -2.55 7.89 4.17
C LEU A 30 -1.87 8.96 5.03
N ASP A 31 -2.19 10.23 4.80
CA ASP A 31 -1.57 11.35 5.53
C ASP A 31 -2.01 11.41 7.00
N GLU A 32 -3.14 10.78 7.34
CA GLU A 32 -3.70 10.75 8.70
C GLU A 32 -3.30 9.49 9.46
N ARG A 33 -2.60 8.54 8.82
CA ARG A 33 -2.19 7.27 9.43
C ARG A 33 -1.00 7.45 10.38
N PRO A 34 -0.99 6.77 11.53
CA PRO A 34 0.12 6.83 12.48
C PRO A 34 1.30 5.95 12.03
N TRP A 35 2.00 6.37 10.97
CA TRP A 35 3.08 5.59 10.34
C TRP A 35 4.22 5.19 11.27
N ASP A 36 4.46 5.94 12.34
CA ASP A 36 5.49 5.63 13.34
C ASP A 36 5.18 4.37 14.15
N ASP A 37 3.90 4.06 14.37
CA ASP A 37 3.45 2.93 15.20
C ASP A 37 2.87 1.77 14.36
N LEU A 38 2.93 1.86 13.04
CA LEU A 38 2.22 0.97 12.13
C LEU A 38 3.16 -0.09 11.56
N ASP A 39 3.02 -1.35 11.97
CA ASP A 39 3.84 -2.46 11.45
C ASP A 39 3.47 -2.89 10.03
N PHE A 40 2.17 -2.82 9.70
CA PHE A 40 1.61 -3.19 8.40
C PHE A 40 0.38 -2.36 8.08
N LEU A 41 0.28 -1.89 6.84
CA LEU A 41 -0.91 -1.27 6.28
C LEU A 41 -1.62 -2.29 5.40
N GLY A 42 -2.69 -2.88 5.92
CA GLY A 42 -3.60 -3.74 5.14
C GLY A 42 -4.81 -2.96 4.63
N TRP A 43 -5.18 -3.11 3.37
CA TRP A 43 -6.42 -2.57 2.82
C TRP A 43 -7.05 -3.51 1.79
N ARG A 44 -8.34 -3.32 1.52
CA ARG A 44 -9.08 -4.11 0.55
C ARG A 44 -9.30 -3.30 -0.72
N ASP A 45 -8.92 -3.86 -1.86
CA ASP A 45 -9.24 -3.28 -3.16
C ASP A 45 -10.61 -3.80 -3.62
N PRO A 46 -11.64 -2.96 -3.81
CA PRO A 46 -12.94 -3.40 -4.30
C PRO A 46 -12.90 -3.97 -5.72
N GLY A 47 -11.86 -3.66 -6.51
CA GLY A 47 -11.60 -4.24 -7.81
C GLY A 47 -10.91 -5.60 -7.78
N ARG A 48 -10.53 -6.11 -6.60
CA ARG A 48 -9.84 -7.40 -6.44
C ARG A 48 -10.48 -8.26 -5.33
N PRO A 49 -10.48 -9.59 -5.50
CA PRO A 49 -10.91 -10.50 -4.44
C PRO A 49 -9.90 -10.56 -3.28
N ILE A 50 -8.66 -10.17 -3.52
CA ILE A 50 -7.52 -10.25 -2.59
C ILE A 50 -7.22 -8.89 -1.96
N ALA A 51 -6.67 -8.90 -0.74
CA ALA A 51 -6.28 -7.68 -0.03
C ALA A 51 -4.88 -7.22 -0.49
N ALA A 52 -4.50 -6.01 -0.12
CA ALA A 52 -3.14 -5.51 -0.27
C ALA A 52 -2.56 -5.22 1.11
N ILE A 53 -1.28 -5.53 1.28
CA ILE A 53 -0.51 -5.29 2.50
C ILE A 53 0.74 -4.54 2.14
N TRP A 54 1.06 -3.50 2.90
CA TRP A 54 2.31 -2.76 2.82
C TRP A 54 3.02 -2.77 4.18
N SER A 55 4.34 -2.84 4.19
CA SER A 55 5.14 -2.82 5.42
C SER A 55 6.17 -1.67 5.41
N PRO A 56 6.20 -0.80 6.44
CA PRO A 56 7.19 0.27 6.56
C PRO A 56 8.59 -0.18 6.87
N SER A 57 8.74 -1.26 7.63
CA SER A 57 10.07 -1.80 7.95
C SER A 57 10.77 -2.31 6.69
N ALA A 58 10.03 -2.95 5.79
CA ALA A 58 10.56 -3.48 4.53
C ALA A 58 10.44 -2.51 3.34
N ARG A 59 9.61 -1.46 3.45
CA ARG A 59 9.22 -0.55 2.35
C ARG A 59 8.75 -1.30 1.11
N THR A 60 7.96 -2.34 1.31
CA THR A 60 7.44 -3.20 0.25
C THR A 60 5.95 -3.45 0.43
N ALA A 61 5.27 -3.58 -0.71
CA ALA A 61 3.87 -3.92 -0.80
C ALA A 61 3.68 -5.26 -1.53
N TRP A 62 2.67 -6.01 -1.08
CA TRP A 62 2.23 -7.26 -1.67
C TRP A 62 0.72 -7.29 -1.77
N SER A 63 0.20 -7.82 -2.87
CA SER A 63 -1.19 -8.31 -2.89
C SER A 63 -1.24 -9.69 -2.21
N ALA A 64 -2.15 -9.87 -1.25
CA ALA A 64 -2.33 -11.05 -0.39
C ALA A 64 -3.73 -11.66 -0.56
#